data_AF-A0A2A3TA13-F1
#
_entry.id   AF-A0A2A3TA13-F1
#
_cell.length_a   1.000
_cell.length_b   1.000
_cell.length_c   1.000
_cell.angle_alpha   90.00
_cell.angle_beta   90.00
_cell.angle_gamma   90.00
#
_symmetry.space_group_name_H-M   'P 1'
#
loop_
_entity.id
_entity.type
_entity.pdbx_description
1 polymer ?
#
loop_
_entity_poly.entity_id
_entity_poly.type
_entity_poly.pdbx_seq_one_letter_code
_entity_poly.pdbx_strand_id
1 'polypeptide(L)' 'MLKKNKISDRTDERLESIKKAHSQKSPKFTTRMEDYLEVISELVDLKGYATPTDISNYMNVRPPSVTKML' A
#
# COMPACT_ATOMS: atom_id res chain seq x y z
N MET A 1 -11.16 -39.53 -0.69
CA MET A 1 -10.05 -38.97 -1.50
C MET A 1 -10.46 -37.59 -2.01
N LEU A 2 -9.71 -36.56 -1.65
CA LEU A 2 -10.02 -35.15 -1.93
C LEU A 2 -10.01 -34.88 -3.44
N LYS A 3 -11.17 -34.47 -4.00
CA LYS A 3 -11.22 -33.79 -5.29
C LYS A 3 -10.63 -32.39 -5.10
N LYS A 4 -9.38 -32.19 -5.50
CA LYS A 4 -8.80 -30.85 -5.58
C LYS A 4 -9.52 -30.05 -6.67
N ASN A 5 -9.95 -28.86 -6.29
CA ASN A 5 -10.87 -27.99 -7.01
C ASN A 5 -10.31 -27.49 -8.35
N LYS A 6 -11.06 -27.67 -9.43
CA LYS A 6 -10.91 -27.00 -10.75
C LYS A 6 -10.86 -25.45 -10.68
N ILE A 7 -11.13 -24.88 -9.49
CA ILE A 7 -11.06 -23.45 -9.19
C ILE A 7 -9.62 -23.01 -8.89
N SER A 8 -8.76 -23.90 -8.36
CA SER A 8 -7.37 -23.56 -8.01
C SER A 8 -6.54 -23.24 -9.26
N ASP A 9 -6.69 -24.03 -10.33
CA ASP A 9 -5.95 -23.83 -11.58
C ASP A 9 -6.22 -22.45 -12.22
N ARG A 10 -7.47 -21.96 -12.16
CA ARG A 10 -7.82 -20.62 -12.69
C ARG A 10 -7.29 -19.49 -11.82
N THR A 11 -7.19 -19.69 -10.51
CA THR A 11 -6.55 -18.72 -9.61
C THR A 11 -5.04 -18.66 -9.82
N ASP A 12 -4.41 -19.79 -10.10
CA ASP A 12 -2.96 -19.87 -10.31
C ASP A 12 -2.53 -19.15 -11.59
N GLU A 13 -3.24 -19.35 -12.71
CA GLU A 13 -2.99 -18.60 -13.97
C GLU A 13 -3.20 -17.09 -13.80
N ARG A 14 -4.21 -16.69 -13.03
CA ARG A 14 -4.53 -15.28 -12.78
C ARG A 14 -3.45 -14.63 -11.90
N LEU A 15 -2.97 -15.32 -10.87
CA LEU A 15 -1.90 -14.85 -10.00
C LEU A 15 -0.57 -14.70 -10.74
N GLU A 16 -0.21 -15.65 -11.61
CA GLU A 16 1.00 -15.56 -12.43
C GLU A 16 0.91 -14.42 -13.46
N SER A 17 -0.27 -14.18 -14.04
CA SER A 17 -0.50 -13.04 -14.94
C SER A 17 -0.36 -11.68 -14.21
N ILE A 18 -0.89 -11.58 -12.99
CA ILE A 18 -0.77 -10.39 -12.12
C ILE A 18 0.70 -10.14 -11.77
N LYS A 19 1.41 -11.19 -11.36
CA LYS A 19 2.84 -11.13 -11.01
C LYS A 19 3.72 -10.71 -12.18
N LYS A 20 3.39 -11.18 -13.39
CA LYS A 20 4.08 -10.81 -14.63
C LYS A 20 3.79 -9.36 -15.06
N ALA A 21 2.59 -8.85 -14.78
CA ALA A 21 2.23 -7.45 -15.01
C ALA A 21 2.94 -6.50 -14.02
N HIS A 22 3.02 -6.87 -12.74
CA HIS A 22 3.70 -6.06 -11.72
C HIS A 22 5.23 -6.02 -11.85
N SER A 23 5.85 -7.01 -12.53
CA SER A 23 7.31 -7.03 -12.76
C SER A 23 7.77 -6.05 -13.84
N GLN A 24 6.85 -5.43 -14.60
CA GLN A 24 7.17 -4.42 -15.62
C GLN A 24 6.76 -3.00 -15.15
N LYS A 25 7.58 -2.44 -14.26
CA LYS A 25 7.79 -0.99 -13.98
C LYS A 25 6.63 0.01 -14.22
N SER A 26 6.15 0.63 -13.13
CA SER A 26 6.07 2.10 -12.88
C SER A 26 5.07 2.42 -11.75
N PRO A 27 5.09 3.60 -11.11
CA PRO A 27 6.17 4.40 -10.54
C PRO A 27 6.24 4.22 -9.00
N LYS A 28 7.35 4.59 -8.35
CA LYS A 28 7.56 4.56 -6.87
C LYS A 28 6.53 5.35 -6.03
N PHE A 29 5.49 5.93 -6.65
CA PHE A 29 4.47 6.74 -5.99
C PHE A 29 3.36 5.91 -5.34
N THR A 30 2.99 4.75 -5.90
CA THR A 30 1.91 3.92 -5.31
C THR A 30 2.32 3.38 -3.95
N THR A 31 3.54 2.83 -3.85
CA THR A 31 4.12 2.38 -2.57
C THR A 31 4.16 3.52 -1.55
N ARG A 32 4.62 4.72 -1.95
CA ARG A 32 4.67 5.87 -1.03
C ARG A 32 3.29 6.31 -0.55
N MET A 33 2.27 6.26 -1.40
CA MET A 33 0.90 6.62 -1.01
C MET A 33 0.33 5.62 0.00
N GLU A 34 0.56 4.32 -0.21
CA GLU A 34 0.17 3.26 0.73
C GLU A 34 0.85 3.46 2.08
N ASP A 35 2.16 3.73 2.10
CA ASP A 35 2.92 4.03 3.33
C ASP A 35 2.31 5.24 4.08
N TYR A 36 1.92 6.29 3.36
CA TYR A 36 1.27 7.46 3.97
C TYR A 36 -0.09 7.13 4.58
N LEU A 37 -0.91 6.32 3.89
CA LEU A 37 -2.23 5.92 4.37
C LEU A 37 -2.13 5.03 5.62
N GLU A 38 -1.14 4.15 5.68
CA GLU A 38 -0.86 3.31 6.86
C GLU A 38 -0.53 4.19 8.06
N VAL A 39 0.42 5.13 7.92
CA VAL A 39 0.78 6.06 9.00
C VAL A 39 -0.40 6.92 9.44
N ILE A 40 -1.24 7.39 8.51
CA ILE A 40 -2.44 8.17 8.85
C ILE A 40 -3.43 7.32 9.63
N SER A 41 -3.70 6.07 9.20
CA SER A 41 -4.61 5.16 9.89
C SER A 41 -4.16 4.91 11.32
N GLU A 42 -2.89 4.54 11.52
CA GLU A 42 -2.31 4.29 12.84
C GLU A 42 -2.39 5.53 13.76
N LEU A 43 -2.11 6.72 13.23
CA LEU A 43 -2.24 7.96 14.00
C LEU A 43 -3.70 8.24 14.39
N VAL A 44 -4.65 8.00 13.49
CA VAL A 44 -6.08 8.17 13.78
C VAL A 44 -6.55 7.14 14.81
N ASP A 45 -6.12 5.88 14.71
CA ASP A 45 -6.48 4.83 15.66
C ASP A 45 -5.89 5.09 17.06
N LEU A 46 -4.69 5.66 17.14
CA LEU A 46 -4.00 5.94 18.41
C LEU A 46 -4.53 7.19 19.14
N LYS A 47 -4.87 8.28 18.42
CA LYS A 47 -5.22 9.57 19.06
C LYS A 47 -6.42 10.30 18.45
N GLY A 48 -7.06 9.74 17.42
CA GLY A 48 -8.24 10.30 16.77
C GLY A 48 -7.97 11.34 15.67
N TYR A 49 -6.70 11.64 15.36
CA TYR A 49 -6.32 12.58 14.31
C TYR A 49 -4.86 12.37 13.86
N ALA A 50 -4.53 12.82 12.65
CA ALA A 50 -3.16 12.86 12.13
C ALA A 50 -2.82 14.28 11.69
N THR A 51 -1.70 14.85 12.17
CA THR A 51 -1.21 16.16 11.69
C THR A 51 -0.09 15.99 10.67
N PRO A 52 0.12 16.95 9.75
CA PRO A 52 1.24 16.90 8.81
C PRO A 52 2.61 16.79 9.50
N THR A 53 2.75 17.38 10.69
CA THR A 53 3.97 17.27 11.50
C THR A 53 4.20 15.85 11.99
N ASP A 54 3.17 15.18 12.52
CA ASP A 54 3.28 13.80 12.97
C ASP A 54 3.65 12.87 11.82
N ILE A 55 2.89 12.96 10.72
CA ILE A 55 3.13 12.14 9.52
C ILE A 55 4.57 12.35 9.01
N SER A 56 5.06 13.59 9.02
CA SER A 56 6.42 13.90 8.58
C SER A 56 7.52 13.25 9.43
N ASN A 57 7.28 13.16 10.75
CA ASN A 57 8.19 12.52 11.70
C ASN A 57 8.26 11.00 11.47
N TYR A 58 7.12 10.34 11.23
CA TYR A 58 7.06 8.90 11.01
C TYR A 58 7.51 8.49 9.60
N MET A 59 7.30 9.34 8.60
CA MET A 59 7.68 9.08 7.21
C MET A 59 9.10 9.54 6.86
N ASN A 60 9.80 10.21 7.80
CA ASN A 60 11.11 10.83 7.60
C ASN A 60 11.15 11.76 6.36
N VAL A 61 10.14 12.62 6.25
CA VAL A 61 9.98 13.60 5.17
C VAL A 61 9.81 14.99 5.75
N ARG A 62 9.90 16.02 4.90
CA ARG A 62 9.61 17.40 5.33
C ARG A 62 8.09 17.61 5.36
N PRO A 63 7.54 18.35 6.35
CA PRO A 63 6.11 18.66 6.40
C PRO A 63 5.51 19.23 5.11
N PRO A 64 6.20 20.11 4.35
CA PRO A 64 5.69 20.58 3.05
C PRO A 64 5.43 19.46 2.03
N SER A 65 6.18 18.36 2.09
CA SER A 65 5.97 17.18 1.23
C SER A 65 4.68 16.45 1.59
N VAL A 66 4.31 16.44 2.87
CA VAL A 66 3.06 15.86 3.36
C VAL A 66 1.89 16.71 2.89
N THR A 67 1.94 18.04 3.07
CA THR A 67 0.88 18.94 2.59
C THR A 67 0.75 19.01 1.07
N LYS A 68 1.77 18.60 0.31
CA LYS A 68 1.67 18.46 -1.15
C LYS A 68 0.98 17.16 -1.56
N MET A 69 1.01 16.16 -0.69
CA MET A 69 0.37 14.86 -0.90
C MET A 69 -1.12 14.91 -0.53
N LEU A 70 -1.47 15.63 0.53
CA LEU A 70 -2.86 15.90 0.97
C LEU A 70 -3.55 16.90 0.03
#